data_AF-A0A0K1W064-F1
#
_entry.id   AF-A0A0K1W064-F1
#
_cell.length_a   1.000
_cell.length_b   1.000
_cell.length_c   1.000
_cell.angle_alpha   90.00
_cell.angle_beta   90.00
_cell.angle_gamma   90.00
#
_symmetry.space_group_name_H-M   'P 1'
#
loop_
_entity.id
_entity.type
_entity.pdbx_description
1 polymer ?
#
loop_
_entity_poly.entity_id
_entity_poly.type
_entity_poly.pdbx_seq_one_letter_code
_entity_poly.pdbx_strand_id
1 'polypeptide(L)'
;MDENKKKLTKEEKAKIKLEKIEAKKQEKAERRKQFEDLFKEVQGHDGTQEGKIKAARAKKVKKHKDKIGFKKAAKEAPVKFLKEINKIKWSSRENLSIKFLWVIVFILIFGVFFFAVDYGLQHLFVELKII
;
A
#
# COMPACT_ATOMS: atom_id res chain seq x y z
N MET A 1 11.14 -7.82 56.67
CA MET A 1 12.55 -7.65 57.09
C MET A 1 13.11 -6.50 56.30
N ASP A 2 12.98 -5.32 56.87
CA ASP A 2 13.50 -4.08 56.32
C ASP A 2 14.94 -3.85 56.78
N GLU A 3 15.64 -3.09 55.93
CA GLU A 3 16.83 -2.29 56.22
C GLU A 3 18.20 -3.00 56.33
N ASN A 4 18.92 -3.02 55.21
CA ASN A 4 20.38 -2.87 55.25
C ASN A 4 20.83 -1.87 54.17
N LYS A 5 20.45 -0.59 54.32
CA LYS A 5 21.01 0.52 53.55
C LYS A 5 22.41 0.83 54.11
N LYS A 6 23.42 0.10 53.63
CA LYS A 6 24.84 0.46 53.79
C LYS A 6 25.02 1.90 53.29
N LYS A 7 25.32 2.83 54.21
CA LYS A 7 25.61 4.23 53.87
C LYS A 7 26.90 4.28 53.06
N LEU A 8 26.80 4.42 51.73
CA LEU A 8 27.96 4.58 50.86
C LEU A 8 28.81 5.77 51.31
N THR A 9 30.10 5.53 51.46
CA THR A 9 31.11 6.53 51.85
C THR A 9 31.28 7.59 50.76
N LYS A 10 31.76 8.79 51.13
CA LYS A 10 31.92 9.94 50.21
C LYS A 10 32.80 9.60 49.00
N GLU A 11 33.78 8.73 49.18
CA GLU A 11 34.70 8.26 48.14
C GLU A 11 34.03 7.33 47.12
N GLU A 12 33.17 6.43 47.57
CA GLU A 12 32.39 5.55 46.67
C GLU A 12 31.41 6.36 45.83
N LYS A 13 30.78 7.40 46.40
CA LYS A 13 29.91 8.32 45.66
C LYS A 13 30.69 9.16 44.64
N ALA A 14 31.95 9.48 44.90
CA ALA A 14 32.80 10.20 43.94
C ALA A 14 33.19 9.29 42.76
N LYS A 15 33.57 8.03 43.03
CA LYS A 15 33.88 7.02 41.99
C LYS A 15 32.68 6.75 41.09
N ILE A 16 31.50 6.54 41.66
CA ILE A 16 30.25 6.33 40.89
C ILE A 16 29.91 7.57 40.02
N LYS A 17 30.20 8.78 40.48
CA LYS A 17 29.99 10.00 39.67
C LYS A 17 30.98 10.10 38.52
N LEU A 18 32.24 9.74 38.74
CA LEU A 18 33.27 9.74 37.69
C LEU A 18 32.95 8.68 36.62
N GLU A 19 32.60 7.46 37.02
CA GLU A 19 32.18 6.39 36.11
C GLU A 19 30.95 6.79 35.28
N LYS A 20 29.97 7.47 35.90
CA LYS A 20 28.81 8.01 35.17
C LYS A 20 29.17 9.11 34.17
N ILE A 21 30.19 9.91 34.44
CA ILE A 21 30.66 10.96 33.52
C ILE A 21 31.41 10.32 32.35
N GLU A 22 32.25 9.33 32.62
CA GLU A 22 33.00 8.58 31.60
C GLU A 22 32.07 7.79 30.68
N ALA A 23 31.09 7.08 31.24
CA ALA A 23 30.06 6.39 30.47
C ALA A 23 29.27 7.35 29.56
N LYS A 24 28.89 8.52 30.08
CA LYS A 24 28.22 9.56 29.27
C LYS A 24 29.11 10.15 28.18
N LYS A 25 30.42 10.23 28.38
CA LYS A 25 31.36 10.69 27.35
C LYS A 25 31.55 9.64 26.26
N GLN A 26 31.66 8.36 26.63
CA GLN A 26 31.74 7.24 25.70
C GLN A 26 30.48 7.14 24.84
N GLU A 27 29.29 7.19 25.46
CA GLU A 27 28.02 7.16 24.75
C GLU A 27 27.85 8.34 23.77
N LYS A 28 28.29 9.55 24.16
CA LYS A 28 28.28 10.71 23.26
C LYS A 28 29.27 10.56 22.10
N ALA A 29 30.44 9.97 22.34
CA ALA A 29 31.42 9.70 21.30
C ALA A 29 30.92 8.64 20.31
N GLU A 30 30.27 7.59 20.79
CA GLU A 30 29.66 6.55 19.96
C GLU A 30 28.51 7.10 19.12
N ARG A 31 27.63 7.91 19.70
CA ARG A 31 26.56 8.59 18.94
C ARG A 31 27.10 9.53 17.87
N ARG A 32 28.20 10.24 18.15
CA ARG A 32 28.86 11.11 17.16
C ARG A 32 29.46 10.29 16.02
N LYS A 33 30.13 9.17 16.31
CA LYS A 33 30.63 8.24 15.28
C LYS A 33 29.51 7.67 14.43
N GLN A 34 28.44 7.18 15.05
CA GLN A 34 27.25 6.69 14.35
C GLN A 34 26.63 7.77 13.46
N PHE A 35 26.59 9.02 13.93
CA PHE A 35 26.07 10.13 13.15
C PHE A 35 27.01 10.50 11.98
N GLU A 36 28.32 10.50 12.19
CA GLU A 36 29.32 10.72 11.13
C GLU A 36 29.30 9.62 10.07
N ASP A 37 29.10 8.36 10.47
CA ASP A 37 28.98 7.23 9.56
C ASP A 37 27.67 7.31 8.74
N LEU A 38 26.53 7.60 9.39
CA LEU A 38 25.26 7.86 8.70
C LEU A 38 25.37 9.08 7.78
N PHE A 39 26.08 10.12 8.20
CA PHE A 39 26.25 11.33 7.41
C PHE A 39 27.17 11.10 6.21
N LYS A 40 28.24 10.30 6.35
CA LYS A 40 29.08 9.85 5.23
C LYS A 40 28.30 8.95 4.27
N GLU A 41 27.42 8.09 4.77
CA GLU A 41 26.54 7.27 3.92
C GLU A 41 25.53 8.13 3.14
N VAL A 42 25.08 9.24 3.74
CA VAL A 42 24.13 10.18 3.11
C VAL A 42 24.83 11.21 2.20
N GLN A 43 26.04 11.66 2.54
CA GLN A 43 26.81 12.65 1.77
C GLN A 43 27.80 12.04 0.77
N GLY A 44 28.09 10.74 0.85
CA GLY A 44 29.00 10.03 -0.06
C GLY A 44 28.47 9.90 -1.50
N HIS A 45 27.40 10.61 -1.85
CA HIS A 45 26.97 10.72 -3.23
C HIS A 45 27.41 12.07 -3.77
N ASP A 46 28.41 12.02 -4.66
CA ASP A 46 28.87 13.13 -5.49
C ASP A 46 27.73 14.11 -5.76
N GLY A 47 27.97 15.40 -5.48
CA GLY A 47 26.98 16.48 -5.60
C GLY A 47 26.36 16.66 -7.01
N THR A 48 26.63 15.76 -7.94
CA THR A 48 26.04 15.64 -9.28
C THR A 48 24.65 15.00 -9.25
N GLN A 49 23.79 15.43 -10.18
CA GLN A 49 22.41 14.94 -10.29
C GLN A 49 22.33 13.43 -10.58
N GLU A 50 23.33 12.87 -11.25
CA GLU A 50 23.37 11.45 -11.64
C GLU A 50 23.53 10.50 -10.46
N GLY A 51 24.29 10.90 -9.43
CA GLY A 51 24.44 10.13 -8.21
C GLY A 51 23.11 9.99 -7.47
N LYS A 52 22.43 11.11 -7.25
CA LYS A 52 21.11 11.16 -6.60
C LYS A 52 20.08 10.25 -7.28
N ILE A 53 20.13 10.13 -8.61
CA ILE A 53 19.24 9.26 -9.39
C ILE A 53 19.59 7.77 -9.20
N LYS A 54 20.88 7.40 -9.15
CA LYS A 54 21.31 6.02 -8.89
C LYS A 54 20.94 5.56 -7.47
N ALA A 55 21.13 6.41 -6.46
CA ALA A 55 20.66 6.10 -5.10
C ALA A 55 19.14 6.04 -4.99
N ALA A 56 18.38 6.92 -5.66
CA ALA A 56 16.92 6.83 -5.68
C ALA A 56 16.41 5.52 -6.31
N ARG A 57 17.15 4.98 -7.30
CA ARG A 57 16.86 3.67 -7.91
C ARG A 57 17.25 2.51 -6.99
N ALA A 58 18.38 2.58 -6.29
CA ALA A 58 18.79 1.58 -5.30
C ALA A 58 17.84 1.56 -4.07
N LYS A 59 17.31 2.73 -3.68
CA LYS A 59 16.34 2.88 -2.58
C LYS A 59 14.90 2.51 -2.95
N LYS A 60 14.66 1.89 -4.12
CA LYS A 60 13.42 1.13 -4.42
C LYS A 60 13.28 -0.13 -3.56
N VAL A 61 13.70 -0.07 -2.30
CA VAL A 61 13.23 -0.96 -1.25
C VAL A 61 11.71 -0.76 -1.20
N LYS A 62 10.95 -1.81 -1.50
CA LYS A 62 9.48 -1.81 -1.43
C LYS A 62 9.12 -1.24 -0.06
N LYS A 63 8.57 -0.02 -0.01
CA LYS A 63 8.08 0.58 1.24
C LYS A 63 7.13 -0.44 1.86
N HIS A 64 7.49 -0.97 3.03
CA HIS A 64 6.59 -1.83 3.76
C HIS A 64 5.29 -1.07 3.96
N LYS A 65 4.16 -1.69 3.59
CA LYS A 65 2.84 -1.06 3.68
C LYS A 65 2.60 -0.76 5.17
N ASP A 66 2.69 0.52 5.54
CA ASP A 66 2.45 0.93 6.92
C ASP A 66 1.08 0.42 7.36
N LYS A 67 0.99 -0.20 8.55
CA LYS A 67 -0.27 -0.66 9.11
C LYS A 67 -1.13 0.56 9.44
N ILE A 68 -1.96 0.98 8.48
CA ILE A 68 -2.93 2.05 8.68
C ILE A 68 -3.91 1.58 9.75
N GLY A 69 -3.92 2.27 10.90
CA GLY A 69 -4.87 1.96 11.97
C GLY A 69 -6.31 2.13 11.49
N PHE A 70 -7.20 1.19 11.86
CA PHE A 70 -8.61 1.16 11.44
C PHE A 70 -9.34 2.50 11.63
N LYS A 71 -9.06 3.24 12.71
CA LYS A 71 -9.65 4.57 12.96
C LYS A 71 -9.22 5.62 11.92
N LYS A 72 -7.99 5.57 11.41
CA LYS A 72 -7.51 6.46 10.34
C LYS A 72 -8.07 6.02 9.00
N ALA A 73 -8.12 4.71 8.73
CA ALA A 73 -8.75 4.16 7.53
C ALA A 73 -10.24 4.54 7.42
N ALA A 74 -11.00 4.47 8.51
CA ALA A 74 -12.41 4.85 8.53
C ALA A 74 -12.63 6.36 8.32
N LYS A 75 -11.75 7.21 8.85
CA LYS A 75 -11.79 8.67 8.60
C LYS A 75 -11.38 9.04 7.18
N GLU A 76 -10.43 8.30 6.60
CA GLU A 76 -9.96 8.53 5.22
C GLU A 76 -10.81 7.83 4.16
N ALA A 77 -11.57 6.80 4.52
CA ALA A 77 -12.44 6.06 3.62
C ALA A 77 -13.44 6.95 2.88
N PRO A 78 -14.28 7.78 3.53
CA PRO A 78 -15.27 8.59 2.81
C PRO A 78 -14.60 9.59 1.86
N VAL A 79 -13.46 10.15 2.23
CA VAL A 79 -12.69 11.07 1.38
C VAL A 79 -12.06 10.34 0.19
N LYS A 80 -11.59 9.11 0.37
CA LYS A 80 -11.09 8.26 -0.74
C LYS A 80 -12.22 7.82 -1.65
N PHE A 81 -13.37 7.44 -1.10
CA PHE A 81 -14.57 7.11 -1.88
C PHE A 81 -15.03 8.30 -2.71
N LEU A 82 -15.11 9.51 -2.15
CA LEU A 82 -15.46 10.72 -2.92
C LEU A 82 -14.46 10.99 -4.06
N LYS A 83 -13.16 10.76 -3.82
CA LYS A 83 -12.13 10.87 -4.87
C LYS A 83 -12.26 9.78 -5.94
N GLU A 84 -12.68 8.57 -5.58
CA GLU A 84 -12.95 7.50 -6.53
C GLU A 84 -14.24 7.74 -7.31
N ILE A 85 -15.31 8.21 -6.65
CA ILE A 85 -16.58 8.58 -7.28
C ILE A 85 -16.37 9.69 -8.31
N ASN A 86 -15.51 10.68 -8.02
CA ASN A 86 -15.18 11.73 -8.98
C ASN A 86 -14.36 11.23 -10.19
N LYS A 87 -13.70 10.06 -10.07
CA LYS A 87 -13.05 9.39 -11.21
C LYS A 87 -14.02 8.55 -12.03
N ILE A 88 -15.19 8.22 -11.49
CA ILE A 88 -16.20 7.49 -12.24
C ILE A 88 -16.69 8.42 -13.34
N LYS A 89 -16.31 8.10 -14.58
CA LYS A 89 -16.95 8.70 -15.76
C LYS A 89 -18.39 8.22 -15.76
N TRP A 90 -19.29 9.07 -15.25
CA TRP A 90 -20.73 8.87 -15.36
C TRP A 90 -21.06 8.60 -16.82
N SER A 91 -21.86 7.56 -17.06
CA SER A 91 -22.28 7.24 -18.42
C SER A 91 -23.02 8.45 -18.98
N SER A 92 -22.37 9.17 -19.89
CA SER A 92 -23.05 10.18 -20.70
C SER A 92 -24.24 9.52 -21.39
N ARG A 93 -25.31 10.31 -21.64
CA ARG A 93 -26.53 9.85 -22.30
C ARG A 93 -26.22 9.03 -23.56
N GLU A 94 -25.22 9.43 -24.34
CA GLU A 94 -24.75 8.70 -25.53
C GLU A 94 -24.22 7.30 -25.20
N ASN A 95 -23.37 7.16 -24.18
CA ASN A 95 -22.78 5.87 -23.80
C ASN A 95 -23.84 4.91 -23.21
N LEU A 96 -24.88 5.47 -22.58
CA LEU A 96 -26.01 4.68 -22.10
C LEU A 96 -26.86 4.16 -23.28
N SER A 97 -27.15 5.02 -24.26
CA SER A 97 -27.89 4.64 -25.47
C SER A 97 -27.18 3.57 -26.28
N ILE A 98 -25.85 3.66 -26.44
CA ILE A 98 -25.06 2.68 -27.19
C ILE A 98 -25.08 1.31 -26.51
N LYS A 99 -24.92 1.26 -25.18
CA LYS A 99 -25.00 0.01 -24.42
C LYS A 99 -26.39 -0.61 -24.52
N PHE A 100 -27.44 0.21 -24.44
CA PHE A 100 -28.82 -0.25 -24.57
C PHE A 100 -29.12 -0.78 -25.98
N LEU A 101 -28.65 -0.09 -27.02
CA LEU A 101 -28.77 -0.56 -28.40
C LEU A 101 -28.07 -1.91 -28.60
N TRP A 102 -26.91 -2.10 -27.98
CA TRP A 102 -26.19 -3.37 -28.03
C TRP A 102 -27.00 -4.53 -27.44
N VAL A 103 -27.74 -4.27 -26.35
CA VAL A 103 -28.64 -5.27 -25.74
C VAL A 103 -29.81 -5.61 -26.67
N ILE A 104 -30.42 -4.62 -27.33
CA ILE A 104 -31.50 -4.89 -28.29
C ILE A 104 -31.01 -5.73 -29.46
N VAL A 105 -29.84 -5.39 -30.02
CA VAL A 105 -29.23 -6.17 -31.10
C VAL A 105 -28.94 -7.60 -30.65
N PHE A 106 -28.44 -7.78 -29.43
CA PHE A 106 -28.23 -9.10 -28.84
C PHE A 106 -29.53 -9.90 -28.73
N ILE A 107 -30.60 -9.29 -28.23
CA ILE A 107 -31.92 -9.96 -28.11
C ILE A 107 -32.45 -10.37 -29.48
N LEU A 108 -32.31 -9.52 -30.50
CA LEU A 108 -32.73 -9.84 -31.87
C LEU A 108 -31.96 -11.02 -32.44
N ILE A 109 -30.63 -11.04 -32.28
CA ILE A 109 -29.79 -12.16 -32.74
C ILE A 109 -30.23 -13.45 -32.06
N PHE A 110 -30.44 -13.44 -30.75
CA PHE A 110 -30.91 -14.61 -30.02
C PHE A 110 -32.32 -15.02 -30.42
N GLY A 111 -33.23 -14.07 -30.69
CA GLY A 111 -34.57 -14.38 -31.18
C GLY A 111 -34.54 -15.14 -32.51
N VAL A 112 -33.72 -14.68 -33.46
CA VAL A 112 -33.53 -15.37 -34.75
C VAL A 112 -32.86 -16.73 -34.55
N PHE A 113 -31.85 -16.81 -33.68
CA PHE A 113 -31.19 -18.07 -33.34
C PHE A 113 -32.17 -19.11 -32.78
N PHE A 114 -32.97 -18.73 -31.78
CA PHE A 114 -33.97 -19.63 -31.19
C PHE A 114 -35.05 -20.02 -32.18
N PHE A 115 -35.47 -19.11 -33.05
CA PHE A 115 -36.40 -19.43 -34.14
C PHE A 115 -35.83 -20.49 -35.09
N ALA A 116 -34.55 -20.38 -35.47
CA ALA A 116 -33.90 -21.37 -36.32
C ALA A 116 -33.73 -22.73 -35.62
N VAL A 117 -33.41 -22.73 -34.32
CA VAL A 117 -33.34 -23.95 -33.51
C VAL A 117 -34.70 -24.62 -33.43
N ASP A 118 -35.76 -23.86 -33.16
CA ASP A 118 -37.13 -24.39 -33.08
C ASP A 118 -37.56 -24.99 -34.42
N TYR A 119 -37.30 -24.29 -35.54
CA TYR A 119 -37.57 -24.81 -36.87
C TYR A 119 -36.79 -26.11 -37.18
N GLY A 120 -35.51 -26.16 -36.78
CA GLY A 120 -34.68 -27.36 -36.91
C GLY A 120 -35.20 -28.53 -36.09
N LEU A 121 -35.66 -28.28 -34.86
CA LEU A 121 -36.26 -29.29 -34.00
C LEU A 121 -37.60 -29.78 -34.56
N GLN A 122 -38.46 -28.89 -35.06
CA GLN A 122 -39.71 -29.26 -35.72
C GLN A 122 -39.44 -30.18 -36.92
N HIS A 123 -38.47 -29.84 -37.77
CA HIS A 123 -38.11 -30.69 -38.91
C HIS A 123 -37.61 -32.07 -38.48
N LEU A 124 -36.78 -32.11 -37.42
CA LEU A 124 -36.29 -33.37 -36.86
C LEU A 124 -37.42 -34.21 -36.26
N PHE A 125 -38.41 -33.59 -35.60
CA PHE A 125 -39.57 -34.30 -35.06
C PHE A 125 -40.48 -34.89 -36.15
N VAL A 126 -40.62 -34.19 -37.28
CA VAL A 126 -41.33 -34.69 -38.47
C VAL A 126 -40.58 -35.87 -39.08
N GLU A 127 -39.26 -35.79 -39.24
CA GLU A 127 -38.46 -36.89 -39.78
C GLU A 127 -38.48 -38.14 -38.89
N LEU A 128 -38.45 -37.94 -37.57
CA LEU A 128 -38.56 -39.01 -36.58
C LEU A 128 -39.99 -39.56 -36.44
N LYS A 129 -40.99 -39.00 -37.14
CA LYS A 129 -42.42 -39.34 -37.04
C LYS A 129 -42.93 -39.38 -35.60
N ILE A 130 -42.37 -38.54 -34.74
CA ILE A 130 -42.84 -38.36 -33.36
C ILE A 130 -44.14 -37.54 -33.37
N ILE A 131 -44.30 -36.71 -34.42
CA ILE A 131 -45.52 -36.01 -34.83
C ILE A 131 -45.86 -36.45 -36.26
#